data_AF-A0A3C1GUQ7-F1
#
_entry.id   AF-A0A3C1GUQ7-F1
#
_cell.length_a   1.000
_cell.length_b   1.000
_cell.length_c   1.000
_cell.angle_alpha   90.00
_cell.angle_beta   90.00
_cell.angle_gamma   90.00
#
_symmetry.space_group_name_H-M   'P 1'
#
loop_
_entity.id
_entity.type
_entity.pdbx_description
1 polymer ?
#
loop_
_entity_poly.entity_id
_entity_poly.type
_entity_poly.pdbx_seq_one_letter_code
_entity_poly.pdbx_strand_id
1 'polypeptide(L)'
;MVVMVTIVGQKQHRIFFYGAYVLASVITQDPGFILVAILVGLIVGVFFAMRKFGGLVDPVYPVSSSRSLLTKGDVHGAWFRWWWANEITHTLDTLIGPSFFIGVRPALRILYPDPDDLKEAYERHLRYFNTQCNWGGGTITGVILNLENARAVSILDGESPLFDSEAIHTTKTGMMGALAGIGDAVDSGNVQFLFIAAGFPFLLEGNDLGALLPWIGFMGLTYLYGWYFTWHGYQKGRYAALEIVGGKKTKILREILTIAAMVTLGAFSATVIRFPLPNYLTDLNVGTDARIVATLYSSLISSLFYFVLLAVFTKHGSKYKPALLIIAAIITLLAGIHLI
;
A
#
# COMPACT_ATOMS: atom_id res chain seq x y z
N MET A 1 10.64 3.90 1.72
CA MET A 1 11.92 3.63 1.02
C MET A 1 12.19 2.14 0.82
N VAL A 2 12.13 1.28 1.86
CA VAL A 2 12.38 -0.18 1.72
C VAL A 2 11.40 -0.87 0.76
N VAL A 3 10.10 -0.57 0.86
CA VAL A 3 9.06 -1.16 -0.01
C VAL A 3 9.26 -0.78 -1.48
N MET A 4 9.58 0.49 -1.79
CA MET A 4 9.85 0.93 -3.16
C MET A 4 11.02 0.18 -3.79
N VAL A 5 12.10 -0.01 -3.02
CA VAL A 5 13.26 -0.79 -3.45
C VAL A 5 12.89 -2.25 -3.71
N THR A 6 12.03 -2.85 -2.89
CA THR A 6 11.53 -4.21 -3.10
C THR A 6 10.68 -4.33 -4.36
N ILE A 7 9.86 -3.32 -4.67
CA ILE A 7 9.03 -3.27 -5.89
C ILE A 7 9.92 -3.13 -7.13
N VAL A 8 10.87 -2.20 -7.11
CA VAL A 8 11.90 -2.04 -8.17
C VAL A 8 12.75 -3.32 -8.30
N GLY A 9 12.90 -4.08 -7.22
CA GLY A 9 13.54 -5.39 -7.18
C GLY A 9 12.90 -6.42 -8.13
N GLN A 10 11.62 -6.30 -8.48
CA GLN A 10 10.95 -7.24 -9.39
C GLN A 10 11.38 -7.01 -10.84
N LYS A 11 12.20 -7.92 -11.37
CA LYS A 11 12.78 -7.83 -12.73
C LYS A 11 11.76 -7.49 -13.82
N GLN A 12 10.54 -8.01 -13.72
CA GLN A 12 9.47 -7.84 -14.72
C GLN A 12 8.95 -6.39 -14.83
N HIS A 13 9.00 -5.60 -13.76
CA HIS A 13 8.41 -4.25 -13.73
C HIS A 13 9.44 -3.14 -13.94
N ARG A 14 10.74 -3.46 -13.87
CA ARG A 14 11.84 -2.50 -14.04
C ARG A 14 11.80 -1.80 -15.40
N ILE A 15 11.35 -2.50 -16.45
CA ILE A 15 11.26 -1.93 -17.79
C ILE A 15 10.36 -0.69 -17.85
N PHE A 16 9.29 -0.67 -17.06
CA PHE A 16 8.39 0.48 -16.98
C PHE A 16 9.05 1.67 -16.31
N PHE A 17 9.82 1.44 -15.26
CA PHE A 17 10.63 2.47 -14.62
C PHE A 17 11.63 3.07 -15.63
N TYR A 18 12.43 2.23 -16.29
CA TYR A 18 13.49 2.72 -17.19
C TYR A 18 12.94 3.41 -18.42
N GLY A 19 11.89 2.83 -19.01
CA GLY A 19 11.20 3.42 -20.15
C GLY A 19 10.66 4.80 -19.81
N ALA A 20 10.01 4.95 -18.66
CA ALA A 20 9.49 6.25 -18.20
C ALA A 20 10.61 7.24 -17.88
N TYR A 21 11.69 6.78 -17.26
CA TYR A 21 12.84 7.61 -16.93
C TYR A 21 13.49 8.22 -18.19
N VAL A 22 13.82 7.39 -19.19
CA VAL A 22 14.45 7.84 -20.45
C VAL A 22 13.50 8.73 -21.24
N LEU A 23 12.21 8.37 -21.26
CA LEU A 23 11.21 9.18 -21.95
C LEU A 23 11.09 10.57 -21.31
N ALA A 24 11.00 10.64 -19.97
CA ALA A 24 10.94 11.90 -19.25
C ALA A 24 12.21 12.74 -19.49
N SER A 25 13.40 12.16 -19.37
CA SER A 25 14.66 12.89 -19.52
C SER A 25 14.86 13.50 -20.91
N VAL A 26 14.30 12.89 -21.96
CA VAL A 26 14.38 13.37 -23.33
C VAL A 26 13.25 14.34 -23.68
N ILE A 27 12.01 14.08 -23.21
CA ILE A 27 10.84 14.87 -23.60
C ILE A 27 10.77 16.19 -22.85
N THR A 28 10.89 16.18 -21.51
CA THR A 28 10.68 17.39 -20.72
C THR A 28 11.27 17.28 -19.31
N GLN A 29 11.83 18.39 -18.82
CA GLN A 29 12.24 18.52 -17.43
C GLN A 29 11.18 19.21 -16.56
N ASP A 30 9.99 19.48 -17.10
CA ASP A 30 8.88 20.04 -16.36
C ASP A 30 8.37 19.04 -15.30
N PRO A 31 8.37 19.40 -14.00
CA PRO A 31 7.78 18.57 -12.96
C PRO A 31 6.32 18.21 -13.19
N GLY A 32 5.55 19.05 -13.90
CA GLY A 32 4.15 18.76 -14.27
C GLY A 32 3.97 17.46 -15.05
N PHE A 33 5.03 16.98 -15.73
CA PHE A 33 5.04 15.70 -16.44
C PHE A 33 4.79 14.50 -15.52
N ILE A 34 5.03 14.61 -14.22
CA ILE A 34 4.75 13.54 -13.25
C ILE A 34 3.26 13.16 -13.26
N LEU A 35 2.35 14.13 -13.41
CA LEU A 35 0.91 13.88 -13.48
C LEU A 35 0.53 13.08 -14.74
N VAL A 36 1.14 13.43 -15.87
CA VAL A 36 0.98 12.69 -17.13
C VAL A 36 1.52 11.27 -16.99
N ALA A 37 2.67 11.10 -16.36
CA ALA A 37 3.28 9.79 -16.11
C ALA A 37 2.38 8.88 -15.24
N ILE A 38 1.68 9.44 -14.25
CA ILE A 38 0.69 8.70 -13.45
C ILE A 38 -0.43 8.17 -14.36
N LEU A 39 -1.03 9.04 -15.18
CA LEU A 39 -2.14 8.66 -16.09
C LEU A 39 -1.69 7.61 -17.12
N VAL A 40 -0.54 7.81 -17.75
CA VAL A 40 0.04 6.85 -18.69
C VAL A 40 0.34 5.53 -17.98
N GLY A 41 0.91 5.58 -16.78
CA GLY A 41 1.18 4.40 -15.96
C GLY A 41 -0.07 3.60 -15.63
N LEU A 42 -1.18 4.26 -15.30
CA LEU A 42 -2.47 3.61 -15.07
C LEU A 42 -3.02 2.96 -16.35
N ILE A 43 -2.98 3.65 -17.49
CA ILE A 43 -3.46 3.13 -18.77
C ILE A 43 -2.64 1.90 -19.22
N VAL A 44 -1.31 2.03 -19.19
CA VAL A 44 -0.39 0.93 -19.52
C VAL A 44 -0.60 -0.23 -18.55
N GLY A 45 -0.76 0.07 -17.26
CA GLY A 45 -1.07 -0.91 -16.22
C GLY A 45 -2.34 -1.69 -16.53
N VAL A 46 -3.43 -1.02 -16.92
CA VAL A 46 -4.70 -1.66 -17.31
C VAL A 46 -4.48 -2.60 -18.49
N PHE A 47 -3.82 -2.13 -19.56
CA PHE A 47 -3.58 -2.95 -20.75
C PHE A 47 -2.76 -4.22 -20.41
N PHE A 48 -1.67 -4.08 -19.67
CA PHE A 48 -0.83 -5.21 -19.28
C PHE A 48 -1.52 -6.16 -18.32
N ALA A 49 -2.24 -5.63 -17.31
CA ALA A 49 -2.96 -6.46 -16.35
C ALA A 49 -4.10 -7.24 -17.02
N MET A 50 -4.84 -6.62 -17.94
CA MET A 50 -5.87 -7.29 -18.73
C MET A 50 -5.28 -8.37 -19.64
N ARG A 51 -4.13 -8.13 -20.25
CA ARG A 51 -3.44 -9.15 -21.06
C ARG A 51 -2.94 -10.32 -20.20
N LYS A 52 -2.40 -10.05 -19.02
CA LYS A 52 -1.81 -11.04 -18.12
C LYS A 52 -2.85 -11.90 -17.40
N PHE A 53 -3.97 -11.29 -17.00
CA PHE A 53 -4.95 -11.91 -16.12
C PHE A 53 -6.36 -11.98 -16.73
N GLY A 54 -6.60 -11.44 -17.93
CA GLY A 54 -7.94 -11.36 -18.55
C GLY A 54 -8.64 -12.71 -18.70
N GLY A 55 -7.88 -13.78 -18.95
CA GLY A 55 -8.39 -15.15 -19.06
C GLY A 55 -8.60 -15.88 -17.73
N LEU A 56 -8.20 -15.32 -16.59
CA LEU A 56 -8.46 -15.96 -15.30
C LEU A 56 -9.97 -15.97 -15.01
N VAL A 57 -10.44 -17.04 -14.39
CA VAL A 57 -11.79 -17.15 -13.84
C VAL A 57 -11.63 -17.23 -12.33
N ASP A 58 -12.33 -16.35 -11.61
CA ASP A 58 -12.34 -16.42 -10.15
C ASP A 58 -13.12 -17.64 -9.68
N PRO A 59 -12.65 -18.33 -8.63
CA PRO A 59 -13.46 -19.34 -7.97
C PRO A 59 -14.79 -18.72 -7.52
N VAL A 60 -15.89 -19.47 -7.65
CA VAL A 60 -17.15 -19.08 -7.05
C VAL A 60 -17.03 -19.29 -5.54
N TYR A 61 -16.93 -18.20 -4.80
CA TYR A 61 -16.92 -18.23 -3.34
C TYR A 61 -18.36 -18.28 -2.82
N PRO A 62 -18.70 -19.23 -1.95
CA PRO A 62 -20.04 -19.29 -1.38
C PRO A 62 -20.28 -18.07 -0.48
N VAL A 63 -21.53 -17.60 -0.48
CA VAL A 63 -21.99 -16.57 0.44
C VAL A 63 -22.36 -17.24 1.76
N SER A 64 -21.94 -16.67 2.88
CA SER A 64 -22.36 -17.11 4.21
C SER A 64 -23.85 -16.81 4.38
N SER A 65 -24.70 -17.83 4.44
CA SER A 65 -26.16 -17.69 4.50
C SER A 65 -26.73 -17.94 5.89
N SER A 66 -26.14 -17.34 6.94
CA SER A 66 -26.74 -17.35 8.28
C SER A 66 -27.65 -16.14 8.48
N ARG A 67 -28.64 -16.29 9.37
CA ARG A 67 -29.44 -15.17 9.88
C ARG A 67 -28.49 -14.09 10.40
N SER A 68 -28.66 -12.84 9.95
CA SER A 68 -27.82 -11.72 10.41
C SER A 68 -28.49 -11.04 11.61
N LEU A 69 -27.82 -11.03 12.75
CA LEU A 69 -28.19 -10.24 13.93
C LEU A 69 -27.66 -8.81 13.85
N LEU A 70 -26.57 -8.60 13.10
CA LEU A 70 -25.99 -7.28 12.87
C LEU A 70 -26.59 -6.60 11.64
N THR A 71 -26.76 -5.29 11.71
CA THR A 71 -27.10 -4.46 10.56
C THR A 71 -25.85 -4.04 9.79
N LYS A 72 -26.04 -3.54 8.57
CA LYS A 72 -24.96 -2.93 7.78
C LYS A 72 -24.31 -1.74 8.51
N GLY A 73 -25.10 -0.98 9.28
CA GLY A 73 -24.61 0.13 10.09
C GLY A 73 -23.66 -0.33 11.21
N ASP A 74 -23.95 -1.46 11.84
CA ASP A 74 -23.10 -2.01 12.92
C ASP A 74 -21.74 -2.45 12.39
N VAL A 75 -21.74 -3.13 11.23
CA VAL A 75 -20.50 -3.59 10.57
C VAL A 75 -19.63 -2.42 10.14
N HIS A 76 -20.20 -1.40 9.50
CA HIS A 76 -19.43 -0.21 9.11
C HIS A 76 -19.05 0.66 10.32
N GLY A 77 -19.86 0.64 11.37
CA GLY A 77 -19.52 1.25 12.65
C GLY A 77 -18.29 0.60 13.28
N ALA A 78 -18.14 -0.72 13.13
CA ALA A 78 -16.93 -1.42 13.57
C ALA A 78 -15.70 -1.05 12.73
N TRP A 79 -15.86 -0.97 11.40
CA TRP A 79 -14.80 -0.48 10.50
C TRP A 79 -14.32 0.92 10.90
N PHE A 80 -15.24 1.87 11.08
CA PHE A 80 -14.87 3.25 11.42
C PHE A 80 -14.08 3.33 12.73
N ARG A 81 -14.53 2.59 13.76
CA ARG A 81 -13.84 2.56 15.07
C ARG A 81 -12.49 1.87 14.98
N TRP A 82 -12.38 0.77 14.24
CA TRP A 82 -11.10 0.13 13.96
C TRP A 82 -10.13 1.08 13.25
N TRP A 83 -10.56 1.68 12.14
CA TRP A 83 -9.75 2.58 11.33
C TRP A 83 -9.25 3.78 12.15
N TRP A 84 -10.12 4.33 13.01
CA TRP A 84 -9.75 5.41 13.92
C TRP A 84 -8.79 4.95 15.02
N ALA A 85 -9.04 3.80 15.65
CA ALA A 85 -8.27 3.31 16.79
C ALA A 85 -6.99 2.56 16.39
N ASN A 86 -6.79 2.30 15.10
CA ASN A 86 -5.64 1.58 14.57
C ASN A 86 -4.33 2.23 15.04
N GLU A 87 -3.41 1.41 15.56
CA GLU A 87 -2.11 1.85 16.11
C GLU A 87 -2.15 2.74 17.36
N ILE A 88 -3.33 3.16 17.87
CA ILE A 88 -3.42 3.98 19.10
C ILE A 88 -2.96 3.18 20.33
N THR A 89 -3.41 1.93 20.44
CA THR A 89 -3.14 1.07 21.61
C THR A 89 -2.14 -0.01 21.23
N HIS A 90 -0.94 0.39 20.84
CA HIS A 90 0.12 -0.51 20.40
C HIS A 90 0.99 -0.96 21.59
N THR A 91 0.87 -2.21 22.01
CA THR A 91 1.68 -2.77 23.11
C THR A 91 2.55 -3.94 22.64
N LEU A 92 3.64 -4.25 23.34
CA LEU A 92 4.57 -5.30 22.88
C LEU A 92 4.01 -6.73 22.97
N ASP A 93 3.10 -6.96 23.90
CA ASP A 93 2.47 -8.25 24.19
C ASP A 93 1.32 -8.58 23.24
N THR A 94 0.48 -7.59 22.89
CA THR A 94 -0.72 -7.80 22.06
C THR A 94 -0.73 -7.04 20.74
N LEU A 95 0.28 -6.18 20.51
CA LEU A 95 0.37 -5.26 19.37
C LEU A 95 -0.91 -4.43 19.24
N ILE A 96 -1.64 -4.54 18.14
CA ILE A 96 -2.87 -3.77 17.85
C ILE A 96 -4.14 -4.59 18.14
N GLY A 97 -4.04 -5.66 18.93
CA GLY A 97 -5.18 -6.41 19.48
C GLY A 97 -6.22 -5.52 20.17
N PRO A 98 -5.82 -4.63 21.09
CA PRO A 98 -6.77 -3.75 21.77
C PRO A 98 -7.45 -2.75 20.81
N SER A 99 -6.75 -2.28 19.76
CA SER A 99 -7.36 -1.45 18.71
C SER A 99 -8.46 -2.21 17.97
N PHE A 100 -8.23 -3.50 17.67
CA PHE A 100 -9.21 -4.36 17.03
C PHE A 100 -10.43 -4.55 17.91
N PHE A 101 -10.20 -4.82 19.19
CA PHE A 101 -11.26 -4.92 20.18
C PHE A 101 -12.14 -3.66 20.23
N ILE A 102 -11.55 -2.46 20.27
CA ILE A 102 -12.30 -1.19 20.25
C ILE A 102 -13.22 -1.11 19.02
N GLY A 103 -12.73 -1.58 17.87
CA GLY A 103 -13.49 -1.68 16.63
C GLY A 103 -14.74 -2.54 16.77
N VAL A 104 -14.57 -3.81 17.17
CA VAL A 104 -15.66 -4.80 17.18
C VAL A 104 -16.54 -4.75 18.44
N ARG A 105 -16.09 -4.10 19.52
CA ARG A 105 -16.78 -4.08 20.82
C ARG A 105 -18.28 -3.75 20.74
N PRO A 106 -18.75 -2.74 19.98
CA PRO A 106 -20.19 -2.46 19.90
C PRO A 106 -20.98 -3.60 19.28
N ALA A 107 -20.45 -4.24 18.24
CA ALA A 107 -21.10 -5.37 17.59
C ALA A 107 -21.14 -6.59 18.52
N LEU A 108 -20.07 -6.85 19.28
CA LEU A 108 -20.06 -7.95 20.27
C LEU A 108 -21.15 -7.78 21.34
N ARG A 109 -21.45 -6.54 21.77
CA ARG A 109 -22.54 -6.28 22.72
C ARG A 109 -23.93 -6.56 22.17
N ILE A 110 -24.11 -6.48 20.85
CA ILE A 110 -25.37 -6.81 20.18
C ILE A 110 -25.49 -8.34 20.05
N LEU A 111 -24.38 -9.00 19.75
CA LEU A 111 -24.33 -10.45 19.53
C LEU A 111 -24.45 -11.26 20.83
N TYR A 112 -23.86 -10.79 21.92
CA TYR A 112 -23.82 -11.48 23.21
C TYR A 112 -24.47 -10.63 24.31
N PRO A 113 -25.79 -10.75 24.50
CA PRO A 113 -26.49 -10.04 25.58
C PRO A 113 -26.18 -10.64 26.97
N ASP A 114 -25.79 -11.92 27.04
CA ASP A 114 -25.37 -12.57 28.27
C ASP A 114 -23.98 -12.06 28.73
N PRO A 115 -23.80 -11.70 30.01
CA PRO A 115 -22.54 -11.16 30.51
C PRO A 115 -21.35 -12.14 30.43
N ASP A 116 -21.58 -13.43 30.62
CA ASP A 116 -20.51 -14.44 30.63
C ASP A 116 -20.03 -14.71 29.21
N ASP A 117 -20.96 -14.84 28.26
CA ASP A 117 -20.63 -14.96 26.82
C ASP A 117 -19.91 -13.70 26.29
N LEU A 118 -20.36 -12.52 26.72
CA LEU A 118 -19.74 -11.25 26.33
C LEU A 118 -18.30 -11.14 26.85
N LYS A 119 -18.06 -11.59 28.07
CA LYS A 119 -16.72 -11.61 28.67
C LYS A 119 -15.79 -12.53 27.87
N GLU A 120 -16.24 -13.74 27.52
CA GLU A 120 -15.45 -14.67 26.68
C GLU A 120 -15.12 -14.04 25.32
N ALA A 121 -16.09 -13.36 24.70
CA ALA A 121 -15.88 -12.66 23.44
C ALA A 121 -14.84 -11.53 23.56
N TYR A 122 -14.83 -10.78 24.66
CA TYR A 122 -13.87 -9.69 24.91
C TYR A 122 -12.45 -10.23 25.06
N GLU A 123 -12.28 -11.27 25.89
CA GLU A 123 -10.97 -11.89 26.11
C GLU A 123 -10.35 -12.40 24.81
N ARG A 124 -11.16 -13.01 23.93
CA ARG A 124 -10.70 -13.51 22.63
C ARG A 124 -10.22 -12.41 21.69
N HIS A 125 -10.87 -11.24 21.69
CA HIS A 125 -10.51 -10.14 20.77
C HIS A 125 -9.39 -9.23 21.26
N LEU A 126 -9.07 -9.28 22.56
CA LEU A 126 -7.90 -8.62 23.16
C LEU A 126 -6.58 -9.36 22.91
N ARG A 127 -6.63 -10.61 22.43
CA ARG A 127 -5.43 -11.38 22.10
C ARG A 127 -4.62 -10.74 20.98
N TYR A 128 -3.36 -11.17 20.90
CA TYR A 128 -2.37 -10.74 19.92
C TYR A 128 -2.96 -10.58 18.51
N PHE A 129 -2.81 -9.39 17.95
CA PHE A 129 -3.18 -9.10 16.58
C PHE A 129 -2.33 -8.00 15.97
N ASN A 130 -1.86 -8.24 14.76
CA ASN A 130 -1.14 -7.26 13.96
C ASN A 130 -1.37 -7.47 12.48
N THR A 131 -1.82 -6.45 11.79
CA THR A 131 -2.01 -6.45 10.35
C THR A 131 -2.07 -5.02 9.82
N GLN A 132 -1.93 -4.87 8.51
CA GLN A 132 -2.09 -3.58 7.87
C GLN A 132 -3.55 -3.10 7.97
N CYS A 133 -3.76 -1.82 8.27
CA CYS A 133 -5.06 -1.24 8.64
C CYS A 133 -6.21 -1.55 7.67
N ASN A 134 -5.97 -1.44 6.37
CA ASN A 134 -7.04 -1.39 5.36
C ASN A 134 -7.31 -2.77 4.74
N TRP A 135 -6.29 -3.39 4.18
CA TRP A 135 -6.39 -4.70 3.54
C TRP A 135 -6.58 -5.81 4.55
N GLY A 136 -5.76 -5.80 5.61
CA GLY A 136 -5.85 -6.71 6.74
C GLY A 136 -7.01 -6.36 7.64
N GLY A 137 -6.92 -5.20 8.29
CA GLY A 137 -7.89 -4.78 9.29
C GLY A 137 -9.30 -4.69 8.75
N GLY A 138 -9.49 -4.12 7.56
CA GLY A 138 -10.80 -4.04 6.90
C GLY A 138 -11.41 -5.42 6.66
N THR A 139 -10.70 -6.29 5.94
CA THR A 139 -11.16 -7.66 5.63
C THR A 139 -11.40 -8.47 6.89
N ILE A 140 -10.41 -8.53 7.79
CA ILE A 140 -10.46 -9.36 9.00
C ILE A 140 -11.59 -8.90 9.91
N THR A 141 -11.82 -7.59 10.06
CA THR A 141 -12.97 -7.08 10.84
C THR A 141 -14.28 -7.65 10.29
N GLY A 142 -14.48 -7.61 8.97
CA GLY A 142 -15.67 -8.18 8.34
C GLY A 142 -15.82 -9.68 8.56
N VAL A 143 -14.75 -10.43 8.28
CA VAL A 143 -14.75 -11.90 8.43
C VAL A 143 -15.03 -12.31 9.87
N ILE A 144 -14.41 -11.63 10.84
CA ILE A 144 -14.60 -11.94 12.25
C ILE A 144 -16.02 -11.61 12.69
N LEU A 145 -16.59 -10.47 12.30
CA LEU A 145 -18.00 -10.18 12.60
C LEU A 145 -18.95 -11.20 11.98
N ASN A 146 -18.64 -11.75 10.80
CA ASN A 146 -19.42 -12.84 10.21
C ASN A 146 -19.37 -14.12 11.07
N LEU A 147 -18.18 -14.50 11.52
CA LEU A 147 -17.99 -15.69 12.36
C LEU A 147 -18.64 -15.52 13.74
N GLU A 148 -18.51 -14.35 14.34
CA GLU A 148 -19.17 -14.00 15.61
C GLU A 148 -20.69 -14.02 15.46
N ASN A 149 -21.22 -13.47 14.37
CA ASN A 149 -22.65 -13.52 14.08
C ASN A 149 -23.14 -14.97 13.96
N ALA A 150 -22.41 -15.82 13.22
CA ALA A 150 -22.78 -17.22 13.07
C ALA A 150 -22.72 -17.99 14.40
N ARG A 151 -21.71 -17.70 15.24
CA ARG A 151 -21.62 -18.26 16.60
C ARG A 151 -22.82 -17.83 17.47
N ALA A 152 -23.11 -16.53 17.51
CA ALA A 152 -24.24 -16.00 18.28
C ALA A 152 -25.59 -16.59 17.84
N VAL A 153 -25.80 -16.75 16.53
CA VAL A 153 -27.01 -17.42 16.01
C VAL A 153 -27.11 -18.86 16.49
N SER A 154 -26.04 -19.65 16.40
CA SER A 154 -26.08 -21.05 16.89
C SER A 154 -26.41 -21.14 18.39
N ILE A 155 -25.88 -20.23 19.20
CA ILE A 155 -26.18 -20.17 20.64
C ILE A 155 -27.65 -19.81 20.88
N LEU A 156 -28.18 -18.82 20.15
CA LEU A 156 -29.59 -18.42 20.24
C LEU A 156 -30.56 -19.54 19.80
N ASP A 157 -30.16 -20.34 18.81
CA ASP A 157 -30.93 -21.49 18.34
C ASP A 157 -30.81 -22.71 19.28
N GLY A 158 -30.04 -22.61 20.37
CA GLY A 158 -29.84 -23.65 21.37
C GLY A 158 -28.87 -24.76 20.93
N GLU A 159 -28.11 -24.53 19.86
CA GLU A 159 -27.11 -25.44 19.32
C GLU A 159 -25.74 -25.20 19.96
N SER A 160 -24.84 -26.19 19.82
CA SER A 160 -23.44 -25.98 20.16
C SER A 160 -22.84 -24.85 19.31
N PRO A 161 -21.96 -23.99 19.86
CA PRO A 161 -21.36 -22.89 19.12
C PRO A 161 -20.71 -23.37 17.81
N LEU A 162 -21.18 -22.85 16.67
CA LEU A 162 -20.70 -23.27 15.34
C LEU A 162 -19.19 -23.06 15.18
N PHE A 163 -18.66 -22.02 15.83
CA PHE A 163 -17.23 -21.75 15.90
C PHE A 163 -16.85 -21.58 17.37
N ASP A 164 -15.84 -22.34 17.82
CA ASP A 164 -15.26 -22.13 19.14
C ASP A 164 -14.39 -20.86 19.18
N SER A 165 -13.98 -20.46 20.40
CA SER A 165 -13.15 -19.29 20.61
C SER A 165 -11.79 -19.40 19.91
N GLU A 166 -11.19 -20.58 19.88
CA GLU A 166 -9.86 -20.77 19.31
C GLU A 166 -9.90 -20.74 17.78
N ALA A 167 -10.98 -21.24 17.16
CA ALA A 167 -11.21 -21.23 15.73
C ALA A 167 -11.38 -19.80 15.20
N ILE A 168 -12.10 -18.94 15.92
CA ILE A 168 -12.22 -17.51 15.56
C ILE A 168 -10.86 -16.83 15.65
N HIS A 169 -10.14 -17.04 16.74
CA HIS A 169 -8.81 -16.46 16.94
C HIS A 169 -7.79 -16.96 15.89
N THR A 170 -7.75 -18.27 15.63
CA THR A 170 -6.87 -18.88 14.62
C THR A 170 -7.22 -18.39 13.21
N THR A 171 -8.49 -18.17 12.91
CA THR A 171 -8.88 -17.55 11.63
C THR A 171 -8.34 -16.11 11.56
N LYS A 172 -8.51 -15.33 12.63
CA LYS A 172 -7.99 -13.96 12.74
C LYS A 172 -6.48 -13.93 12.48
N THR A 173 -5.72 -14.80 13.16
CA THR A 173 -4.25 -14.86 13.09
C THR A 173 -3.72 -15.43 11.80
N GLY A 174 -4.38 -16.45 11.23
CA GLY A 174 -3.99 -17.06 9.95
C GLY A 174 -4.04 -16.08 8.78
N MET A 175 -4.88 -15.04 8.85
CA MET A 175 -5.01 -14.04 7.77
C MET A 175 -4.10 -12.81 7.95
N MET A 176 -3.57 -12.57 9.15
CA MET A 176 -2.83 -11.36 9.49
C MET A 176 -1.66 -11.09 8.54
N GLY A 177 -0.77 -12.07 8.35
CA GLY A 177 0.48 -11.88 7.61
C GLY A 177 0.28 -11.75 6.10
N ALA A 178 -0.59 -12.57 5.51
CA ALA A 178 -0.85 -12.53 4.07
C ALA A 178 -1.51 -11.20 3.65
N LEU A 179 -2.50 -10.74 4.42
CA LEU A 179 -3.17 -9.48 4.13
C LEU A 179 -2.30 -8.26 4.49
N ALA A 180 -1.49 -8.34 5.56
CA ALA A 180 -0.51 -7.31 5.88
C ALA A 180 0.52 -7.14 4.75
N GLY A 181 1.10 -8.24 4.26
CA GLY A 181 2.08 -8.18 3.18
C GLY A 181 1.53 -7.60 1.89
N ILE A 182 0.25 -7.87 1.57
CA ILE A 182 -0.43 -7.23 0.42
C ILE A 182 -0.65 -5.75 0.71
N GLY A 183 -1.21 -5.41 1.87
CA GLY A 183 -1.52 -4.04 2.24
C GLY A 183 -0.28 -3.15 2.26
N ASP A 184 0.82 -3.62 2.84
CA ASP A 184 2.08 -2.86 2.91
C ASP A 184 2.68 -2.62 1.51
N ALA A 185 2.59 -3.62 0.63
CA ALA A 185 3.07 -3.48 -0.74
C ALA A 185 2.20 -2.53 -1.56
N VAL A 186 0.88 -2.56 -1.39
CA VAL A 186 -0.05 -1.74 -2.18
C VAL A 186 -0.15 -0.33 -1.62
N ASP A 187 -0.46 -0.18 -0.34
CA ASP A 187 -0.76 1.13 0.26
C ASP A 187 0.52 1.95 0.39
N SER A 188 1.49 1.44 1.14
CA SER A 188 2.75 2.13 1.41
C SER A 188 3.69 2.14 0.20
N GLY A 189 3.61 1.10 -0.64
CA GLY A 189 4.47 0.94 -1.82
C GLY A 189 3.99 1.69 -3.06
N ASN A 190 2.68 1.68 -3.32
CA ASN A 190 2.11 2.23 -4.56
C ASN A 190 1.20 3.43 -4.30
N VAL A 191 0.10 3.26 -3.54
CA VAL A 191 -0.95 4.28 -3.43
C VAL A 191 -0.44 5.55 -2.76
N GLN A 192 0.24 5.43 -1.61
CA GLN A 192 0.84 6.56 -0.91
C GLN A 192 1.83 7.30 -1.80
N PHE A 193 2.68 6.55 -2.52
CA PHE A 193 3.66 7.14 -3.43
C PHE A 193 3.01 7.89 -4.58
N LEU A 194 1.98 7.34 -5.21
CA LEU A 194 1.28 8.00 -6.32
C LEU A 194 0.71 9.35 -5.90
N PHE A 195 0.12 9.46 -4.70
CA PHE A 195 -0.37 10.75 -4.23
C PHE A 195 0.76 11.72 -3.84
N ILE A 196 1.85 11.24 -3.23
CA ILE A 196 3.06 12.06 -2.98
C ILE A 196 3.60 12.63 -4.29
N ALA A 197 3.76 11.77 -5.31
CA ALA A 197 4.24 12.17 -6.62
C ALA A 197 3.28 13.16 -7.30
N ALA A 198 1.97 12.98 -7.16
CA ALA A 198 0.98 13.90 -7.70
C ALA A 198 0.99 15.28 -7.02
N GLY A 199 1.29 15.36 -5.72
CA GLY A 199 1.35 16.62 -4.97
C GLY A 199 2.62 17.43 -5.25
N PHE A 200 3.70 16.77 -5.65
CA PHE A 200 5.03 17.36 -5.77
C PHE A 200 5.15 18.53 -6.78
N PRO A 201 4.57 18.45 -8.00
CA PRO A 201 4.65 19.56 -8.95
C PRO A 201 4.04 20.85 -8.42
N PHE A 202 2.91 20.76 -7.72
CA PHE A 202 2.25 21.91 -7.11
C PHE A 202 3.12 22.59 -6.05
N LEU A 203 3.88 21.81 -5.27
CA LEU A 203 4.81 22.36 -4.30
C LEU A 203 5.97 23.10 -4.95
N LEU A 204 6.49 22.60 -6.07
CA LEU A 204 7.55 23.28 -6.83
C LEU A 204 7.08 24.60 -7.45
N GLU A 205 5.79 24.72 -7.75
CA GLU A 205 5.14 25.96 -8.19
C GLU A 205 4.80 26.92 -7.04
N GLY A 206 5.08 26.55 -5.78
CA GLY A 206 4.80 27.37 -4.60
C GLY A 206 3.36 27.24 -4.06
N ASN A 207 2.61 26.22 -4.47
CA ASN A 207 1.27 25.94 -3.96
C ASN A 207 1.31 24.92 -2.81
N ASP A 208 1.21 25.43 -1.58
CA ASP A 208 1.24 24.62 -0.36
C ASP A 208 0.12 23.57 -0.26
N LEU A 209 -0.99 23.73 -1.00
CA LEU A 209 -2.05 22.72 -1.05
C LEU A 209 -1.56 21.39 -1.65
N GLY A 210 -0.45 21.41 -2.40
CA GLY A 210 0.22 20.20 -2.88
C GLY A 210 0.64 19.25 -1.75
N ALA A 211 0.93 19.78 -0.55
CA ALA A 211 1.28 18.96 0.63
C ALA A 211 0.06 18.26 1.26
N LEU A 212 -1.15 18.77 1.03
CA LEU A 212 -2.39 18.17 1.55
C LEU A 212 -2.90 17.03 0.68
N LEU A 213 -2.55 17.01 -0.61
CA LEU A 213 -3.02 15.99 -1.55
C LEU A 213 -2.66 14.56 -1.12
N PRO A 214 -1.42 14.25 -0.68
CA PRO A 214 -1.08 12.93 -0.15
C PRO A 214 -1.91 12.57 1.07
N TRP A 215 -2.16 13.52 1.97
CA TRP A 215 -2.88 13.23 3.20
C TRP A 215 -4.36 12.94 2.92
N ILE A 216 -5.05 13.86 2.22
CA ILE A 216 -6.48 13.73 1.93
C ILE A 216 -6.74 12.57 0.97
N GLY A 217 -5.94 12.47 -0.10
CA GLY A 217 -6.11 11.46 -1.14
C GLY A 217 -5.84 10.05 -0.62
N PHE A 218 -4.72 9.85 0.08
CA PHE A 218 -4.38 8.55 0.66
C PHE A 218 -5.39 8.17 1.75
N MET A 219 -5.68 9.06 2.70
CA MET A 219 -6.62 8.79 3.78
C MET A 219 -8.03 8.47 3.25
N GLY A 220 -8.53 9.27 2.32
CA GLY A 220 -9.85 9.08 1.73
C GLY A 220 -9.94 7.77 0.96
N LEU A 221 -9.00 7.50 0.05
CA LEU A 221 -9.02 6.29 -0.74
C LEU A 221 -8.88 5.02 0.12
N THR A 222 -7.94 5.05 1.09
CA THR A 222 -7.68 3.94 2.00
C THR A 222 -8.88 3.60 2.88
N TYR A 223 -9.55 4.63 3.39
CA TYR A 223 -10.79 4.47 4.14
C TYR A 223 -11.89 3.80 3.30
N LEU A 224 -12.05 4.23 2.04
CA LEU A 224 -13.14 3.75 1.17
C LEU A 224 -13.02 2.28 0.80
N TYR A 225 -11.83 1.81 0.38
CA TYR A 225 -11.71 0.38 0.07
C TYR A 225 -11.63 -0.48 1.34
N GLY A 226 -11.10 0.03 2.46
CA GLY A 226 -11.19 -0.67 3.75
C GLY A 226 -12.65 -0.88 4.18
N TRP A 227 -13.49 0.16 4.04
CA TRP A 227 -14.94 0.10 4.25
C TRP A 227 -15.61 -0.95 3.37
N TYR A 228 -15.22 -1.02 2.09
CA TYR A 228 -15.68 -2.05 1.16
C TYR A 228 -15.22 -3.45 1.59
N PHE A 229 -13.95 -3.63 1.95
CA PHE A 229 -13.39 -4.91 2.38
C PHE A 229 -14.05 -5.43 3.66
N THR A 230 -14.41 -4.56 4.60
CA THR A 230 -15.17 -4.98 5.79
C THR A 230 -16.53 -5.53 5.42
N TRP A 231 -17.28 -4.84 4.56
CA TRP A 231 -18.59 -5.35 4.15
C TRP A 231 -18.48 -6.65 3.35
N HIS A 232 -17.52 -6.71 2.42
CA HIS A 232 -17.23 -7.91 1.64
C HIS A 232 -16.81 -9.09 2.53
N GLY A 233 -15.97 -8.82 3.54
CA GLY A 233 -15.58 -9.77 4.58
C GLY A 233 -16.78 -10.29 5.37
N TYR A 234 -17.72 -9.40 5.71
CA TYR A 234 -18.92 -9.77 6.44
C TYR A 234 -19.88 -10.65 5.61
N GLN A 235 -20.01 -10.38 4.31
CA GLN A 235 -20.92 -11.16 3.44
C GLN A 235 -20.37 -12.55 3.09
N LYS A 236 -19.06 -12.67 2.86
CA LYS A 236 -18.44 -13.92 2.38
C LYS A 236 -17.71 -14.71 3.47
N GLY A 237 -17.59 -14.17 4.69
CA GLY A 237 -16.86 -14.80 5.78
C GLY A 237 -15.42 -15.15 5.36
N ARG A 238 -14.92 -16.32 5.78
CA ARG A 238 -13.53 -16.76 5.55
C ARG A 238 -13.11 -16.75 4.07
N TYR A 239 -14.06 -16.90 3.14
CA TYR A 239 -13.77 -16.88 1.71
C TYR A 239 -13.37 -15.51 1.17
N ALA A 240 -13.75 -14.42 1.85
CA ALA A 240 -13.35 -13.06 1.45
C ALA A 240 -11.83 -12.90 1.44
N ALA A 241 -11.12 -13.47 2.41
CA ALA A 241 -9.67 -13.39 2.49
C ALA A 241 -9.00 -14.15 1.33
N LEU A 242 -9.56 -15.30 0.92
CA LEU A 242 -9.07 -16.04 -0.24
C LEU A 242 -9.23 -15.23 -1.54
N GLU A 243 -10.37 -14.57 -1.72
CA GLU A 243 -10.63 -13.70 -2.87
C GLU A 243 -9.71 -12.47 -2.88
N ILE A 244 -9.46 -11.87 -1.71
CA ILE A 244 -8.57 -10.70 -1.63
C ILE A 244 -7.11 -11.11 -1.88
N VAL A 245 -6.66 -12.25 -1.35
CA VAL A 245 -5.28 -12.70 -1.58
C VAL A 245 -5.06 -13.17 -3.02
N GLY A 246 -5.99 -13.97 -3.56
CA GLY A 246 -5.80 -14.76 -4.77
C GLY A 246 -6.69 -14.38 -5.96
N GLY A 247 -7.72 -13.57 -5.75
CA GLY A 247 -8.69 -13.21 -6.77
C GLY A 247 -8.09 -12.41 -7.92
N LYS A 248 -8.61 -12.67 -9.12
CA LYS A 248 -8.28 -12.01 -10.38
C LYS A 248 -8.41 -10.50 -10.25
N LYS A 249 -9.53 -10.01 -9.69
CA LYS A 249 -9.75 -8.55 -9.53
C LYS A 249 -8.63 -7.90 -8.72
N THR A 250 -8.25 -8.52 -7.60
CA THR A 250 -7.16 -8.02 -6.77
C THR A 250 -5.82 -8.12 -7.48
N LYS A 251 -5.53 -9.24 -8.14
CA LYS A 251 -4.29 -9.40 -8.93
C LYS A 251 -4.16 -8.34 -10.02
N ILE A 252 -5.23 -8.07 -10.76
CA ILE A 252 -5.31 -7.00 -11.77
C ILE A 252 -5.02 -5.64 -11.11
N LEU A 253 -5.73 -5.31 -10.03
CA LEU A 253 -5.55 -4.03 -9.35
C LEU A 253 -4.10 -3.82 -8.87
N ARG A 254 -3.51 -4.83 -8.22
CA ARG A 254 -2.12 -4.76 -7.74
C ARG A 254 -1.13 -4.56 -8.88
N GLU A 255 -1.33 -5.25 -10.00
CA GLU A 255 -0.46 -5.13 -11.18
C GLU A 255 -0.57 -3.73 -11.79
N ILE A 256 -1.78 -3.18 -11.92
CA ILE A 256 -2.01 -1.81 -12.40
C ILE A 256 -1.28 -0.81 -11.51
N LEU A 257 -1.50 -0.89 -10.18
CA LEU A 257 -0.90 0.04 -9.23
C LEU A 257 0.63 -0.06 -9.21
N THR A 258 1.17 -1.28 -9.33
CA THR A 258 2.62 -1.50 -9.37
C THR A 258 3.23 -0.89 -10.64
N ILE A 259 2.63 -1.11 -11.81
CA ILE A 259 3.12 -0.53 -13.07
C ILE A 259 3.01 1.00 -13.03
N ALA A 260 1.88 1.53 -12.57
CA ALA A 260 1.67 2.97 -12.44
C ALA A 260 2.70 3.60 -11.51
N ALA A 261 2.96 2.99 -10.35
CA ALA A 261 3.99 3.46 -9.41
C ALA A 261 5.39 3.42 -10.03
N MET A 262 5.73 2.37 -10.81
CA MET A 262 7.03 2.28 -11.48
C MET A 262 7.23 3.34 -12.57
N VAL A 263 6.22 3.57 -13.43
CA VAL A 263 6.26 4.62 -14.46
C VAL A 263 6.42 5.99 -13.79
N THR A 264 5.60 6.24 -12.75
CA THR A 264 5.64 7.50 -12.00
C THR A 264 6.99 7.71 -11.32
N LEU A 265 7.56 6.67 -10.70
CA LEU A 265 8.86 6.75 -10.05
C LEU A 265 9.99 7.03 -11.06
N GLY A 266 9.90 6.45 -12.26
CA GLY A 266 10.83 6.72 -13.36
C GLY A 266 10.80 8.18 -13.78
N ALA A 267 9.62 8.71 -14.07
CA ALA A 267 9.43 10.11 -14.44
C ALA A 267 9.85 11.06 -13.31
N PHE A 268 9.44 10.78 -12.07
CA PHE A 268 9.80 11.56 -10.89
C PHE A 268 11.32 11.65 -10.70
N SER A 269 12.02 10.53 -10.84
CA SER A 269 13.49 10.50 -10.69
C SER A 269 14.19 11.31 -11.78
N ALA A 270 13.63 11.38 -13.00
CA ALA A 270 14.20 12.14 -14.11
C ALA A 270 13.96 13.66 -13.97
N THR A 271 12.82 14.08 -13.45
CA THR A 271 12.44 15.50 -13.39
C THR A 271 12.91 16.20 -12.11
N VAL A 272 13.01 15.48 -10.99
CA VAL A 272 13.32 16.04 -9.66
C VAL A 272 14.82 15.95 -9.33
N ILE A 273 15.49 14.86 -9.68
CA ILE A 273 16.91 14.68 -9.36
C ILE A 273 17.74 15.39 -10.44
N ARG A 274 18.22 16.60 -10.12
CA ARG A 274 19.07 17.41 -11.00
C ARG A 274 20.48 17.47 -10.43
N PHE A 275 21.47 17.16 -11.26
CA PHE A 275 22.87 17.40 -10.93
C PHE A 275 23.29 18.70 -11.63
N PRO A 276 23.77 19.71 -10.89
CA PRO A 276 24.28 20.92 -11.51
C PRO A 276 25.46 20.59 -12.41
N LEU A 277 25.63 21.35 -13.51
CA LEU A 277 26.80 21.20 -14.35
C LEU A 277 28.02 21.68 -13.55
N PRO A 278 29.13 20.93 -13.51
CA PRO A 278 30.35 21.43 -12.90
C PRO A 278 30.81 22.73 -13.56
N ASN A 279 31.23 23.70 -12.76
CA ASN A 279 31.59 25.04 -13.21
C ASN A 279 32.67 25.07 -14.32
N TYR A 280 33.51 24.04 -14.42
CA TYR A 280 34.53 23.94 -15.47
C TYR A 280 33.97 23.59 -16.87
N LEU A 281 32.72 23.11 -16.96
CA LEU A 281 32.04 22.85 -18.23
C LEU A 281 31.19 24.06 -18.70
N THR A 282 30.83 24.97 -17.80
CA THR A 282 30.12 26.22 -18.15
C THR A 282 31.04 27.27 -18.76
N ASP A 283 32.36 27.20 -18.51
CA ASP A 283 33.37 28.08 -19.11
C ASP A 283 33.70 27.75 -20.58
N LEU A 284 33.26 26.59 -21.07
CA LEU A 284 33.29 26.26 -22.49
C LEU A 284 32.11 26.98 -23.16
N ASN A 285 32.41 28.11 -23.80
CA ASN A 285 31.49 29.05 -24.45
C ASN A 285 30.79 28.42 -25.69
N VAL A 286 30.06 27.32 -25.50
CA VAL A 286 29.38 26.57 -26.56
C VAL A 286 27.92 27.00 -26.59
N GLY A 287 27.60 28.01 -27.40
CA GLY A 287 26.21 28.45 -27.61
C GLY A 287 25.29 27.30 -28.02
N THR A 288 24.02 27.33 -27.58
CA THR A 288 22.90 26.39 -27.85
C THR A 288 23.14 24.88 -27.61
N ASP A 289 24.28 24.31 -28.00
CA ASP A 289 24.71 22.93 -27.79
C ASP A 289 25.09 22.64 -26.34
N ALA A 290 25.57 23.63 -25.55
CA ALA A 290 25.84 23.43 -24.12
C ALA A 290 24.60 23.03 -23.32
N ARG A 291 23.40 23.49 -23.71
CA ARG A 291 22.16 23.13 -23.01
C ARG A 291 21.79 21.66 -23.24
N ILE A 292 22.01 21.15 -24.46
CA ILE A 292 21.80 19.75 -24.80
C ILE A 292 22.83 18.88 -24.08
N VAL A 293 24.11 19.28 -24.09
CA VAL A 293 25.19 18.58 -23.38
C VAL A 293 24.93 18.56 -21.86
N ALA A 294 24.47 19.67 -21.28
CA ALA A 294 24.12 19.75 -19.86
C ALA A 294 22.93 18.87 -19.50
N THR A 295 21.92 18.83 -20.37
CA THR A 295 20.74 17.95 -20.20
C THR A 295 21.13 16.48 -20.29
N LEU A 296 21.98 16.12 -21.26
CA LEU A 296 22.50 14.76 -21.41
C LEU A 296 23.39 14.37 -20.23
N TYR A 297 24.25 15.26 -19.77
CA TYR A 297 25.11 15.06 -18.60
C TYR A 297 24.30 14.81 -17.33
N SER A 298 23.37 15.71 -16.99
CA SER A 298 22.51 15.54 -15.82
C SER A 298 21.68 14.27 -15.93
N SER A 299 21.17 13.93 -17.12
CA SER A 299 20.38 12.71 -17.33
C SER A 299 21.24 11.45 -17.16
N LEU A 300 22.48 11.46 -17.64
CA LEU A 300 23.39 10.32 -17.55
C LEU A 300 23.87 10.09 -16.11
N ILE A 301 24.15 11.17 -15.37
CA ILE A 301 24.52 11.08 -13.94
C ILE A 301 23.33 10.66 -13.08
N SER A 302 22.15 11.26 -13.28
CA SER A 302 20.94 10.83 -12.57
C SER A 302 20.61 9.36 -12.83
N SER A 303 20.79 8.89 -14.07
CA SER A 303 20.66 7.47 -14.42
C SER A 303 21.67 6.61 -13.68
N LEU A 304 22.97 6.98 -13.75
CA LEU A 304 24.05 6.22 -13.15
C LEU A 304 23.90 6.14 -11.63
N PHE A 305 23.58 7.26 -10.98
CA PHE A 305 23.30 7.31 -9.55
C PHE A 305 22.17 6.35 -9.18
N TYR A 306 21.05 6.40 -9.92
CA TYR A 306 19.96 5.45 -9.73
C TYR A 306 20.39 3.98 -9.89
N PHE A 307 21.17 3.65 -10.93
CA PHE A 307 21.67 2.29 -11.14
C PHE A 307 22.58 1.80 -10.01
N VAL A 308 23.44 2.67 -9.48
CA VAL A 308 24.30 2.34 -8.33
C VAL A 308 23.45 2.05 -7.11
N LEU A 309 22.44 2.88 -6.82
CA LEU A 309 21.53 2.63 -5.70
C LEU A 309 20.84 1.27 -5.86
N LEU A 310 20.30 0.99 -7.04
CA LEU A 310 19.60 -0.25 -7.32
C LEU A 310 20.51 -1.47 -7.20
N ALA A 311 21.76 -1.37 -7.67
CA ALA A 311 22.77 -2.43 -7.55
C ALA A 311 23.12 -2.71 -6.08
N VAL A 312 23.29 -1.65 -5.27
CA VAL A 312 23.56 -1.78 -3.82
C VAL A 312 22.40 -2.47 -3.11
N PHE A 313 21.17 -2.01 -3.36
CA PHE A 313 19.98 -2.58 -2.74
C PHE A 313 19.70 -4.03 -3.16
N THR A 314 19.93 -4.37 -4.43
CA THR A 314 19.75 -5.75 -4.91
C THR A 314 20.81 -6.71 -4.37
N LYS A 315 22.04 -6.23 -4.11
CA LYS A 315 23.13 -7.04 -3.55
C LYS A 315 23.03 -7.25 -2.04
N HIS A 316 22.53 -6.26 -1.28
CA HIS A 316 22.52 -6.29 0.20
C HIS A 316 21.15 -6.65 0.83
N GLY A 317 20.10 -6.80 0.01
CA GLY A 317 18.73 -7.11 0.47
C GLY A 317 18.11 -5.97 1.30
N SER A 318 17.00 -6.23 1.99
CA SER A 318 16.28 -5.24 2.84
C SER A 318 17.07 -4.68 4.04
N LYS A 319 18.38 -4.92 4.13
CA LYS A 319 19.25 -4.24 5.10
C LYS A 319 19.44 -2.79 4.63
N TYR A 320 18.46 -1.95 4.93
CA TYR A 320 18.41 -0.55 4.50
C TYR A 320 19.50 0.32 5.13
N LYS A 321 20.01 -0.06 6.32
CA LYS A 321 21.05 0.69 7.05
C LYS A 321 22.37 0.82 6.26
N PRO A 322 23.00 -0.26 5.76
CA PRO A 322 24.19 -0.14 4.92
C PRO A 322 23.92 0.60 3.60
N ALA A 323 22.74 0.44 3.00
CA ALA A 323 22.39 1.20 1.79
C ALA A 323 22.28 2.72 2.07
N LEU A 324 21.68 3.12 3.20
CA LEU A 324 21.63 4.52 3.65
C LEU A 324 23.02 5.09 3.93
N LEU A 325 23.92 4.31 4.53
CA LEU A 325 25.30 4.72 4.78
C LEU A 325 26.09 4.87 3.48
N ILE A 326 25.88 3.99 2.50
CA ILE A 326 26.51 4.10 1.17
C ILE A 326 25.95 5.32 0.42
N ILE A 327 24.64 5.57 0.48
CA ILE A 327 24.03 6.79 -0.06
C ILE A 327 24.67 8.03 0.57
N ALA A 328 24.76 8.09 1.88
CA ALA A 328 25.37 9.21 2.61
C ALA A 328 26.84 9.39 2.21
N ALA A 329 27.60 8.31 2.06
CA ALA A 329 28.99 8.36 1.63
C ALA A 329 29.13 8.87 0.18
N ILE A 330 28.27 8.42 -0.74
CA ILE A 330 28.27 8.89 -2.14
C ILE A 330 27.91 10.39 -2.20
N ILE A 331 26.89 10.83 -1.48
CA ILE A 331 26.51 12.25 -1.42
C ILE A 331 27.66 13.09 -0.84
N THR A 332 28.30 12.62 0.24
CA THR A 332 29.43 13.32 0.86
C THR A 332 30.64 13.39 -0.08
N LEU A 333 30.90 12.31 -0.84
CA LEU A 333 31.97 12.27 -1.83
C LEU A 333 31.69 13.23 -3.00
N LEU A 334 30.46 13.23 -3.51
CA LEU A 334 30.07 14.09 -4.63
C LEU A 334 30.04 15.58 -4.23
N ALA A 335 29.60 15.90 -3.02
CA ALA A 335 29.69 17.25 -2.44
C ALA A 335 31.16 17.67 -2.21
N GLY A 336 32.01 16.73 -1.78
CA GLY A 336 33.45 16.96 -1.57
C GLY A 336 34.25 17.22 -2.85
N ILE A 337 33.75 16.79 -4.01
CA ILE A 337 34.37 17.04 -5.33
C ILE A 337 33.69 18.24 -6.03
N HIS A 338 32.79 18.97 -5.37
CA HIS A 338 32.02 20.10 -5.94
C HIS A 338 31.25 19.72 -7.21
N LEU A 339 30.77 18.47 -7.28
CA LEU A 339 29.92 17.96 -8.36
C LEU A 339 28.42 18.13 -8.06
N ILE A 340 28.08 18.46 -6.80
CA ILE A 340 26.75 18.77 -6.29
C ILE A 340 26.88 19.87 -5.25
#